data_AF-A0A951LF28-F1
#
_entry.id   AF-A0A951LF28-F1
#
_cell.length_a   1.000
_cell.length_b   1.000
_cell.length_c   1.000
_cell.angle_alpha   90.00
_cell.angle_beta   90.00
_cell.angle_gamma   90.00
#
_symmetry.space_group_name_H-M   'P 1'
#
loop_
_entity.id
_entity.type
_entity.pdbx_description
1 polymer ?
#
loop_
_entity_poly.entity_id
_entity_poly.type
_entity_poly.pdbx_seq_one_letter_code
_entity_poly.pdbx_strand_id
1 'polypeptide(L)' 'MKTTRERAEEKRLAKLELVREQVENGSLVIRKMTDDERRRYPPRPARSKPFGKR' A
#
# COMPACT_ATOMS: atom_id res chain seq x y z
N MET A 1 -8.89 -12.64 23.96
CA MET A 1 -8.88 -11.18 23.73
C MET A 1 -7.78 -10.88 22.71
N LYS A 2 -8.12 -10.36 21.53
CA LYS A 2 -7.12 -10.09 20.48
C LYS A 2 -6.18 -8.95 20.90
N THR A 3 -4.89 -9.07 20.61
CA THR A 3 -3.91 -8.00 20.81
C THR A 3 -4.17 -6.82 19.87
N THR A 4 -3.60 -5.66 20.16
CA THR A 4 -3.68 -4.49 19.27
C THR A 4 -3.05 -4.78 17.90
N ARG A 5 -1.97 -5.57 17.88
CA ARG A 5 -1.29 -6.02 16.66
C ARG A 5 -2.20 -6.89 15.80
N GLU A 6 -2.84 -7.89 16.39
CA GLU A 6 -3.75 -8.79 15.68
C GLU A 6 -4.92 -8.02 15.06
N ARG A 7 -5.52 -7.09 15.82
CA ARG A 7 -6.59 -6.23 15.29
C ARG A 7 -6.14 -5.34 14.13
N ALA A 8 -4.89 -4.86 14.16
CA ALA A 8 -4.34 -4.05 13.07
C ALA A 8 -4.07 -4.90 11.82
N GLU A 9 -3.59 -6.12 12.00
CA GLU A 9 -3.36 -7.08 10.92
C GLU A 9 -4.67 -7.50 10.25
N GLU A 10 -5.71 -7.78 11.02
CA GLU A 10 -7.06 -8.06 10.49
C GLU A 10 -7.61 -6.91 9.65
N LYS A 11 -7.50 -5.67 10.14
CA LYS A 11 -7.92 -4.48 9.37
C LYS A 11 -7.11 -4.32 8.09
N ARG A 12 -5.82 -4.61 8.13
CA ARG A 12 -4.95 -4.57 6.94
C ARG A 12 -5.37 -5.63 5.93
N LEU A 13 -5.64 -6.86 6.36
CA LEU A 13 -6.09 -7.94 5.50
C LEU A 13 -7.44 -7.60 4.86
N ALA A 14 -8.41 -7.13 5.65
CA ALA A 14 -9.71 -6.70 5.12
C ALA A 14 -9.59 -5.60 4.06
N LYS A 15 -8.69 -4.62 4.27
CA LYS A 15 -8.46 -3.56 3.28
C LYS A 15 -7.80 -4.08 2.01
N LEU A 16 -6.84 -5.00 2.14
CA LEU A 16 -6.18 -5.60 0.99
C LEU A 16 -7.16 -6.43 0.17
N GLU A 17 -8.07 -7.14 0.84
CA GLU A 17 -9.11 -7.93 0.17
C GLU A 17 -10.05 -7.03 -0.65
N LEU A 18 -10.54 -5.94 -0.06
CA LEU A 18 -11.35 -4.97 -0.78
C LEU A 18 -10.65 -4.43 -2.03
N VAL A 19 -9.34 -4.16 -1.95
CA VAL A 19 -8.55 -3.70 -3.11
C VAL A 19 -8.45 -4.80 -4.17
N ARG A 20 -8.29 -6.07 -3.78
CA ARG A 20 -8.26 -7.20 -4.73
C ARG A 20 -9.59 -7.32 -5.46
N GLU A 21 -10.71 -7.32 -4.73
CA GLU A 21 -12.05 -7.37 -5.31
C GLU A 21 -12.26 -6.24 -6.33
N GLN A 22 -11.83 -5.01 -6.00
CA GLN A 22 -11.93 -3.87 -6.90
C GLN A 22 -11.08 -4.02 -8.17
N VAL A 23 -9.90 -4.64 -8.06
CA VAL A 23 -9.04 -4.92 -9.22
C VAL A 23 -9.65 -6.02 -10.08
N GLU A 24 -10.16 -7.08 -9.46
CA GLU A 24 -10.76 -8.22 -10.15
C GLU A 24 -12.05 -7.85 -10.88
N ASN A 25 -12.92 -7.05 -10.25
CA ASN A 25 -14.16 -6.59 -10.86
C ASN A 25 -13.96 -5.40 -11.83
N GLY A 26 -12.74 -4.87 -11.94
CA GLY A 26 -12.39 -3.79 -12.85
C GLY A 26 -12.79 -2.38 -12.39
N SER A 27 -13.35 -2.22 -11.19
CA SER A 27 -13.62 -0.89 -10.61
C SER A 27 -12.35 -0.12 -10.24
N LEU A 28 -11.23 -0.83 -10.03
CA LEU A 28 -9.89 -0.27 -9.86
C LEU A 28 -8.92 -0.81 -10.91
N VAL A 29 -8.48 0.05 -11.83
CA VAL A 29 -7.49 -0.31 -12.85
C VAL A 29 -6.10 0.21 -12.46
N ILE A 30 -5.16 -0.71 -12.21
CA ILE A 30 -3.77 -0.37 -11.90
C ILE A 30 -2.96 -0.33 -13.21
N ARG A 31 -2.80 0.87 -13.79
CA ARG A 31 -1.98 1.07 -14.99
C ARG A 31 -0.48 1.00 -14.66
N LYS A 32 0.29 0.31 -15.51
CA LYS A 32 1.76 0.35 -15.47
C LYS A 32 2.27 1.67 -16.07
N MET A 33 3.15 2.35 -15.35
CA MET A 33 3.88 3.51 -15.88
C MET A 33 4.84 3.06 -17.00
N THR A 34 4.94 3.86 -18.07
CA THR A 34 5.94 3.72 -19.14
C THR A 34 7.34 4.10 -18.63
N ASP A 35 8.38 3.78 -19.41
CA ASP A 35 9.76 4.13 -19.03
C ASP A 35 9.97 5.65 -18.98
N ASP A 36 9.37 6.41 -19.90
CA ASP A 36 9.39 7.88 -19.87
C ASP A 36 8.68 8.46 -18.65
N GLU A 37 7.56 7.86 -18.25
CA GLU A 37 6.83 8.26 -17.05
C GLU A 37 7.64 7.93 -15.79
N ARG A 38 8.26 6.74 -15.70
CA ARG A 38 9.12 6.36 -14.57
C ARG A 38 10.37 7.23 -14.46
N ARG A 39 10.95 7.66 -15.60
CA ARG A 39 12.06 8.61 -15.62
C ARG A 39 11.65 9.98 -15.10
N ARG A 40 10.47 10.48 -15.53
CA ARG A 40 9.91 11.76 -15.06
C ARG A 40 9.48 11.70 -13.59
N TYR A 41 9.01 10.54 -13.13
CA TYR A 41 8.48 10.32 -11.80
C TYR A 41 9.20 9.14 -11.11
N PRO A 42 10.48 9.33 -10.73
CA PRO A 42 11.25 8.26 -10.12
C PRO A 42 10.64 7.85 -8.77
N PRO A 43 10.76 6.56 -8.37
CA PRO A 43 10.34 6.11 -7.06
C PRO A 43 10.98 6.95 -5.95
N ARG A 44 10.16 7.43 -5.01
CA ARG A 44 10.68 8.19 -3.87
C ARG A 44 11.52 7.26 -2.99
N PRO A 45 12.68 7.72 -2.48
CA PRO A 45 13.47 6.92 -1.56
C PRO A 45 12.64 6.57 -0.32
N ALA A 46 12.89 5.41 0.24
CA ALA A 46 12.25 5.01 1.49
C ALA A 46 12.56 6.06 2.55
N ARG A 47 11.51 6.69 3.11
CA ARG A 47 11.69 7.66 4.19
C ARG A 47 12.28 6.91 5.39
N SER A 48 13.47 7.33 5.82
CA SER A 48 14.03 6.84 7.09
C SER A 48 13.02 7.13 8.19
N LYS A 49 12.67 6.11 8.98
CA LYS A 49 11.85 6.35 10.17
C LYS A 49 12.67 7.28 11.07
N PRO A 50 12.15 8.44 11.48
CA PRO A 50 12.85 9.26 12.45
C PRO A 50 13.12 8.38 13.67
N PHE A 51 14.41 8.18 13.99
CA PHE A 51 14.81 7.49 15.20
C PHE A 51 14.15 8.22 16.37
N GLY A 52 13.37 7.50 17.17
CA GLY A 52 12.44 8.10 18.12
C GLY A 52 13.11 9.15 19.01
N LYS A 53 12.60 10.38 19.00
CA LYS A 53 12.80 11.26 20.15
C LYS A 53 11.95 10.68 21.27
N ARG A 54 12.63 10.11 22.26
CA ARG A 54 12.06 9.82 23.58
C ARG A 54 11.56 11.10 24.23
#